data_AF-A0A1F4BYJ3-F1
#
_entry.id   AF-A0A1F4BYJ3-F1
#
_cell.length_a   1.000
_cell.length_b   1.000
_cell.length_c   1.000
_cell.angle_alpha   90.00
_cell.angle_beta   90.00
_cell.angle_gamma   90.00
#
_symmetry.space_group_name_H-M   'P 1'
#
loop_
_entity.id
_entity.type
_entity.pdbx_description
1 polymer ?
#
loop_
_entity_poly.entity_id
_entity_poly.type
_entity_poly.pdbx_seq_one_letter_code
_entity_poly.pdbx_strand_id
1 'polypeptide(L)'
;MYKWVDERGVVNYSNEPPKNVAKKLEPLPDRVSVYSTKPDVTAAAAPVRAERSEVLRDRLELLERELELERRQRALAAEDEAQRRRRAYEQCVLNRGVDCEADDRPRISPAVVVVPQARRPQIVPTLPLPETSRPSRERRLIRDERFTESSPSKALMR
;
A
#
# COMPACT_ATOMS: atom_id res chain seq x y z
N MET A 1 19.42 54.07 -0.69
CA MET A 1 18.00 54.49 -0.72
C MET A 1 17.79 55.34 -1.98
N TYR A 2 16.87 54.95 -2.85
CA TYR A 2 16.53 55.63 -4.10
C TYR A 2 15.18 56.35 -3.95
N LYS A 3 15.06 57.50 -4.62
CA LYS A 3 13.81 58.25 -4.76
C LYS A 3 13.43 58.32 -6.24
N TRP A 4 12.19 58.00 -6.58
CA TRP A 4 11.67 58.18 -7.93
C TRP A 4 10.20 58.61 -7.92
N VAL A 5 9.74 59.10 -9.07
CA VAL A 5 8.34 59.46 -9.30
C VAL A 5 7.76 58.44 -10.28
N ASP A 6 6.64 57.81 -9.94
CA ASP A 6 5.95 56.89 -10.83
C ASP A 6 5.15 57.62 -11.93
N GLU A 7 4.54 56.87 -12.85
CA GLU A 7 3.71 57.42 -13.94
C GLU A 7 2.48 58.18 -13.42
N ARG A 8 2.09 57.93 -12.17
CA ARG A 8 0.96 58.56 -11.49
C ARG A 8 1.37 59.81 -10.71
N GLY A 9 2.65 60.20 -10.78
CA GLY A 9 3.18 61.37 -10.07
C GLY A 9 3.46 61.15 -8.59
N VAL A 10 3.41 59.91 -8.08
CA VAL A 10 3.64 59.57 -6.68
C VAL A 10 5.13 59.36 -6.43
N VAL A 11 5.63 60.00 -5.37
CA VAL A 11 7.02 59.89 -4.92
C VAL A 11 7.18 58.63 -4.07
N ASN A 12 8.08 57.74 -4.49
CA ASN A 12 8.38 56.48 -3.82
C ASN A 12 9.83 56.44 -3.34
N TYR A 13 10.06 55.68 -2.27
CA TYR A 13 11.38 55.46 -1.66
C TYR A 13 11.62 53.95 -1.49
N SER A 14 12.79 53.46 -1.90
CA SER A 14 13.17 52.05 -1.69
C SER A 14 14.67 51.88 -1.57
N ASN A 15 15.10 50.78 -0.96
CA ASN A 15 16.50 50.37 -0.94
C ASN A 15 16.94 49.72 -2.26
N GLU A 16 16.00 49.29 -3.09
CA GLU A 16 16.24 48.68 -4.40
C GLU A 16 15.70 49.58 -5.52
N PRO A 17 16.47 49.79 -6.61
CA PRO A 17 16.01 50.62 -7.73
C PRO A 17 14.92 49.90 -8.55
N PRO A 18 13.91 50.61 -9.07
CA PRO A 18 12.88 50.01 -9.92
C PRO A 18 13.49 49.55 -11.24
N LYS A 19 13.22 48.30 -11.62
CA LYS A 19 13.75 47.67 -12.84
C LYS A 19 13.36 48.41 -14.13
N ASN A 20 12.28 49.21 -14.11
CA ASN A 20 11.64 49.78 -15.30
C ASN A 20 11.77 51.31 -15.43
N VAL A 21 12.41 52.02 -14.49
CA VAL A 21 12.42 53.49 -14.46
C VAL A 21 13.84 54.04 -14.32
N ALA A 22 14.67 53.78 -15.32
CA ALA A 22 16.07 54.22 -15.37
C ALA A 22 16.25 55.75 -15.55
N LYS A 23 15.21 56.49 -15.94
CA LYS A 23 15.35 57.88 -16.42
C LYS A 23 15.30 58.98 -15.36
N LYS A 24 14.87 58.70 -14.12
CA LYS A 24 14.73 59.70 -13.03
C LYS A 24 15.15 59.13 -11.67
N LEU A 25 16.27 58.42 -11.63
CA LEU A 25 16.87 57.94 -10.40
C LEU A 25 17.85 59.00 -9.91
N GLU A 26 17.43 59.79 -8.92
CA GLU A 26 18.36 60.65 -8.20
C GLU A 26 18.87 59.87 -6.97
N PRO A 27 20.17 59.59 -6.88
CA PRO A 27 20.75 59.01 -5.67
C PRO A 27 20.61 60.03 -4.55
N LEU A 28 19.92 59.65 -3.48
CA LEU A 28 19.73 60.53 -2.33
C LEU A 28 21.06 60.62 -1.56
N PRO A 29 21.59 61.83 -1.26
CA PRO A 29 22.84 61.96 -0.53
C PRO A 29 22.73 61.31 0.85
N ASP A 30 23.83 60.68 1.30
CA ASP A 30 23.97 59.77 2.46
C ASP A 30 23.59 60.32 3.85
N ARG A 31 22.93 61.47 3.93
CA ARG A 31 22.53 62.11 5.19
C ARG A 31 21.02 62.27 5.27
N VAL A 32 20.33 61.13 5.41
CA VAL A 32 18.94 61.12 5.90
C VAL A 32 18.99 61.25 7.41
N SER A 33 18.92 62.47 7.93
CA SER A 33 18.66 62.68 9.35
C SER A 33 17.17 62.42 9.62
N VAL A 34 16.89 61.43 10.45
CA VAL A 34 15.52 61.15 10.89
C VAL A 34 15.10 62.29 11.82
N TYR A 35 14.26 63.19 11.32
CA TYR A 35 13.66 64.24 12.12
C TYR A 35 12.53 63.64 12.98
N SER A 36 12.82 63.35 14.24
CA SER A 36 11.79 62.97 15.22
C SER A 36 10.96 64.20 15.58
N THR A 37 9.77 64.34 15.00
CA THR A 37 8.83 65.38 15.40
C THR A 37 8.29 65.04 16.80
N LYS A 38 8.89 65.68 17.82
CA LYS A 38 8.51 65.68 19.24
C LYS A 38 8.89 64.39 20.03
N PRO A 39 9.81 64.47 21.01
CA PRO A 39 10.19 63.32 21.85
C PRO A 39 9.04 62.80 22.73
N ASP A 40 7.99 63.59 22.96
CA ASP A 40 6.83 63.18 23.77
C ASP A 40 5.98 62.08 23.10
N VAL A 41 5.92 62.05 21.75
CA VAL A 41 5.13 61.03 21.04
C VAL A 41 5.79 59.66 21.14
N THR A 42 7.13 59.61 21.18
CA THR A 42 7.87 58.36 21.43
C THR A 42 7.70 57.84 22.85
N ALA A 43 7.61 58.72 23.85
CA ALA A 43 7.35 58.33 25.23
C ALA A 43 5.93 57.77 25.40
N ALA A 44 4.92 58.38 24.77
CA ALA A 44 3.54 57.89 24.80
C ALA A 44 3.34 56.59 23.98
N ALA A 45 4.15 56.36 22.95
CA ALA A 45 4.11 55.13 22.15
C ALA A 45 4.91 53.96 22.75
N ALA A 46 5.78 54.21 23.73
CA ALA A 46 6.55 53.18 24.41
C ALA A 46 5.69 52.10 25.11
N PRO A 47 4.65 52.44 25.92
CA PRO A 47 3.81 51.43 26.55
C PRO A 47 3.05 50.57 25.53
N VAL A 48 2.48 51.19 24.48
CA VAL A 48 1.76 50.46 23.42
C VAL A 48 2.68 49.51 22.66
N ARG A 49 3.96 49.88 22.45
CA ARG A 49 4.96 48.99 21.84
C ARG A 49 5.36 47.86 22.77
N ALA A 50 5.47 48.11 24.07
CA ALA A 50 5.77 47.10 25.06
C ALA A 50 4.65 46.04 25.14
N GLU A 51 3.40 46.46 25.28
CA GLU A 51 2.22 45.57 25.29
C GLU A 51 2.14 44.74 24.00
N ARG A 52 2.34 45.38 22.84
CA ARG A 52 2.37 44.66 21.56
C ARG A 52 3.51 43.63 21.50
N SER A 53 4.67 43.95 22.07
CA SER A 53 5.80 43.02 22.10
C SER A 53 5.55 41.83 23.05
N GLU A 54 4.81 42.04 24.14
CA GLU A 54 4.41 40.99 25.08
C GLU A 54 3.40 40.04 24.43
N VAL A 55 2.34 40.58 23.81
CA VAL A 55 1.35 39.75 23.09
C VAL A 55 2.00 38.92 21.98
N LEU A 56 3.02 39.46 21.31
CA LEU A 56 3.79 38.71 20.31
C LEU A 56 4.64 37.60 20.94
N ARG A 57 5.25 37.84 22.11
CA ARG A 57 6.00 36.81 22.85
C ARG A 57 5.09 35.69 23.31
N ASP A 58 3.95 36.02 23.91
CA ASP A 58 2.97 35.02 24.35
C ASP A 58 2.51 34.12 23.20
N ARG A 59 2.26 34.73 22.03
CA ARG A 59 1.89 33.98 20.83
C ARG A 59 3.02 33.07 20.34
N LEU A 60 4.27 33.54 20.40
CA LEU A 60 5.43 32.71 20.03
C LEU A 60 5.57 31.51 20.97
N GLU A 61 5.45 31.73 22.29
CA GLU A 61 5.52 30.65 23.28
C GLU A 61 4.41 29.60 23.07
N LEU A 62 3.19 30.03 22.73
CA LEU A 62 2.10 29.12 22.39
C LEU A 62 2.42 28.27 21.15
N LEU A 63 2.89 28.92 20.07
CA LEU A 63 3.25 28.22 18.83
C LEU A 63 4.43 27.25 19.02
N GLU A 64 5.41 27.62 19.84
CA GLU A 64 6.53 26.74 20.18
C GLU A 64 6.05 25.49 20.92
N ARG A 65 5.13 25.65 21.89
CA ARG A 65 4.51 24.52 22.59
C ARG A 65 3.72 23.60 21.64
N GLU A 66 2.95 24.17 20.73
CA GLU A 66 2.20 23.40 19.71
C GLU A 66 3.15 22.58 18.83
N LEU A 67 4.23 23.19 18.35
CA LEU A 67 5.24 22.52 17.54
C LEU A 67 5.94 21.39 18.29
N GLU A 68 6.25 21.58 19.58
CA GLU A 68 6.82 20.53 20.42
C GLU A 68 5.89 19.34 20.58
N LEU A 69 4.59 19.59 20.80
CA LEU A 69 3.59 18.53 20.90
C LEU A 69 3.50 17.74 19.59
N GLU A 70 3.47 18.43 18.46
CA GLU A 70 3.44 17.78 17.14
C GLU A 70 4.69 16.92 16.92
N ARG A 71 5.88 17.44 17.24
CA ARG A 71 7.14 16.69 17.13
C ARG A 71 7.14 15.44 18.00
N ARG A 72 6.63 15.52 19.23
CA ARG A 72 6.49 14.36 20.13
C ARG A 72 5.53 13.32 19.54
N GLN A 73 4.39 13.75 19.01
CA GLN A 73 3.43 12.84 18.37
C GLN A 73 4.04 12.12 17.16
N ARG A 74 4.77 12.85 16.29
CA ARG A 74 5.47 12.26 15.14
C ARG A 74 6.56 11.29 15.57
N ALA A 75 7.29 11.58 16.65
CA ALA A 75 8.31 10.69 17.18
C ALA A 75 7.70 9.37 17.67
N LEU A 76 6.61 9.43 18.45
CA LEU A 76 5.90 8.23 18.90
C LEU A 76 5.36 7.40 17.73
N ALA A 77 4.76 8.05 16.73
CA ALA A 77 4.28 7.36 15.53
C ALA A 77 5.42 6.67 14.76
N ALA A 78 6.58 7.33 14.64
CA ALA A 78 7.76 6.77 14.00
C ALA A 78 8.34 5.57 14.78
N GLU A 79 8.33 5.64 16.11
CA GLU A 79 8.72 4.53 16.98
C GLU A 79 7.77 3.34 16.82
N ASP A 80 6.46 3.56 16.80
CA ASP A 80 5.45 2.53 16.58
C ASP A 80 5.58 1.88 15.20
N GLU A 81 5.84 2.67 14.16
CA GLU A 81 6.14 2.17 12.82
C GLU A 81 7.44 1.38 12.76
N ALA A 82 8.48 1.84 13.46
CA ALA A 82 9.75 1.12 13.55
C ALA A 82 9.58 -0.22 14.28
N GLN A 83 8.80 -0.27 15.37
CA GLN A 83 8.47 -1.49 16.07
C GLN A 83 7.65 -2.45 15.20
N ARG A 84 6.64 -1.94 14.49
CA ARG A 84 5.85 -2.74 13.54
C ARG A 84 6.74 -3.34 12.45
N ARG A 85 7.66 -2.55 11.88
CA ARG A 85 8.65 -3.03 10.90
C ARG A 85 9.57 -4.09 11.46
N ARG A 86 10.07 -3.93 12.69
CA ARG A 86 10.91 -4.94 13.36
C ARG A 86 10.16 -6.26 13.55
N ARG A 87 8.93 -6.23 14.07
CA ARG A 87 8.11 -7.44 14.24
C ARG A 87 7.79 -8.12 12.92
N ALA A 88 7.48 -7.35 11.88
CA ALA A 88 7.26 -7.89 10.54
C ALA A 88 8.52 -8.58 9.99
N TYR A 89 9.70 -7.98 10.18
CA TYR A 89 10.98 -8.59 9.81
C TYR A 89 11.25 -9.88 10.59
N GLU A 90 11.04 -9.88 11.90
CA GLU A 90 11.19 -11.09 12.73
C GLU A 90 10.29 -12.24 12.25
N GLN A 91 9.03 -11.95 11.93
CA GLN A 91 8.11 -12.95 11.37
C GLN A 91 8.57 -13.47 10.01
N CYS A 92 9.07 -12.59 9.15
CA CYS A 92 9.64 -12.94 7.86
C CYS A 92 10.83 -13.91 7.98
N VAL A 93 11.73 -13.67 8.95
CA VAL A 93 12.86 -14.56 9.24
C VAL A 93 12.38 -15.94 9.70
N LEU A 94 11.35 -15.99 10.57
CA LEU A 94 10.75 -17.25 11.02
C LEU A 94 10.12 -18.04 9.87
N ASN A 95 9.47 -17.35 8.93
CA ASN A 95 8.87 -17.94 7.73
C ASN A 95 9.90 -18.25 6.63
N ARG A 96 11.21 -18.26 6.94
CA ARG A 96 12.29 -18.58 6.00
C ARG A 96 12.31 -17.72 4.73
N GLY A 97 11.90 -16.46 4.80
CA GLY A 97 11.96 -15.58 3.63
C GLY A 97 10.68 -15.51 2.78
N VAL A 98 9.63 -16.29 3.10
CA VAL A 98 8.48 -16.48 2.19
C VAL A 98 7.57 -15.24 2.10
N ASP A 99 7.44 -14.46 3.19
CA ASP A 99 6.50 -13.32 3.29
C ASP A 99 7.21 -11.97 3.58
N CYS A 100 8.49 -11.84 3.21
CA CYS A 100 9.33 -10.70 3.60
C CYS A 100 9.10 -9.41 2.81
N GLU A 101 8.49 -9.52 1.64
CA GLU A 101 7.98 -8.37 0.93
C GLU A 101 6.54 -8.16 1.39
N ALA A 102 6.28 -7.01 2.01
CA ALA A 102 4.94 -6.48 2.13
C ALA A 102 4.44 -6.21 0.71
N ASP A 103 3.94 -7.26 0.06
CA ASP A 103 3.34 -7.18 -1.25
C ASP A 103 2.11 -6.25 -1.14
N ASP A 104 2.22 -5.06 -1.73
CA ASP A 104 1.09 -4.24 -2.21
C ASP A 104 0.32 -4.95 -3.36
N ARG A 105 0.45 -6.28 -3.48
CA ARG A 105 -0.23 -7.06 -4.50
C ARG A 105 -1.53 -7.63 -3.93
N PRO A 106 -2.64 -7.58 -4.68
CA PRO A 106 -3.86 -8.27 -4.29
C PRO A 106 -3.55 -9.76 -4.13
N ARG A 107 -3.82 -10.30 -2.93
CA ARG A 107 -3.64 -11.72 -2.60
C ARG A 107 -4.43 -12.58 -3.59
N ILE A 108 -3.75 -13.18 -4.56
CA ILE A 108 -4.28 -14.33 -5.29
C ILE A 108 -4.11 -15.51 -4.34
N SER A 109 -5.23 -16.07 -3.87
CA SER A 109 -5.24 -17.23 -2.98
C SER A 109 -4.43 -18.38 -3.60
N PRO A 110 -3.66 -19.16 -2.82
CA PRO A 110 -2.92 -20.28 -3.38
C PRO A 110 -3.89 -21.32 -3.94
N ALA A 111 -3.68 -21.75 -5.18
CA ALA A 111 -4.41 -22.86 -5.77
C ALA A 111 -4.07 -24.15 -4.99
N VAL A 112 -5.06 -24.70 -4.29
CA VAL A 112 -4.92 -26.01 -3.63
C VAL A 112 -4.95 -27.09 -4.70
N VAL A 113 -3.79 -27.67 -4.99
CA VAL A 113 -3.70 -28.85 -5.87
C VAL A 113 -4.01 -30.09 -5.03
N VAL A 114 -5.22 -30.62 -5.18
CA VAL A 114 -5.59 -31.92 -4.61
C VAL A 114 -5.06 -33.02 -5.53
N VAL A 115 -4.01 -33.71 -5.10
CA VAL A 115 -3.55 -34.92 -5.79
C VAL A 115 -4.47 -36.08 -5.40
N PRO A 116 -5.25 -36.68 -6.32
CA PRO A 116 -6.10 -37.81 -5.98
C PRO A 116 -5.22 -39.00 -5.58
N GLN A 117 -5.39 -39.49 -4.34
CA GLN A 117 -4.76 -40.74 -3.93
C GLN A 117 -5.36 -41.90 -4.75
N ALA A 118 -4.55 -42.51 -5.61
CA ALA A 118 -4.91 -43.77 -6.25
C ALA A 118 -5.05 -44.86 -5.18
N ARG A 119 -6.29 -45.29 -4.90
CA ARG A 119 -6.53 -46.46 -4.05
C ARG A 119 -5.98 -47.69 -4.76
N ARG A 120 -4.99 -48.36 -4.16
CA ARG A 120 -4.54 -49.69 -4.63
C ARG A 120 -5.73 -50.66 -4.50
N PRO A 121 -6.06 -51.44 -5.55
CA PRO A 121 -7.09 -52.47 -5.42
C PRO A 121 -6.60 -53.51 -4.40
N GLN A 122 -7.44 -53.81 -3.40
CA GLN A 122 -7.19 -54.94 -2.52
C GLN A 122 -7.44 -56.22 -3.30
N ILE A 123 -6.40 -57.03 -3.49
CA ILE A 123 -6.54 -58.37 -4.04
C ILE A 123 -7.15 -59.23 -2.94
N VAL A 124 -8.42 -59.61 -3.10
CA VAL A 124 -9.07 -60.56 -2.21
C VAL A 124 -8.60 -61.97 -2.61
N PRO A 125 -7.97 -62.75 -1.72
CA PRO A 125 -7.63 -64.13 -2.03
C PRO A 125 -8.91 -64.94 -2.24
N THR A 126 -9.09 -65.45 -3.45
CA THR A 126 -10.19 -66.36 -3.77
C THR A 126 -9.87 -67.71 -3.14
N LEU A 127 -10.68 -68.16 -2.18
CA LEU A 127 -10.58 -69.51 -1.63
C LEU A 127 -10.92 -70.53 -2.75
N PRO A 128 -10.15 -71.61 -2.92
CA PRO A 128 -10.48 -72.64 -3.89
C PRO A 128 -11.78 -73.35 -3.48
N LEU A 129 -12.70 -73.49 -4.42
CA LEU A 129 -13.95 -74.23 -4.24
C LEU A 129 -13.64 -75.73 -4.01
N PRO A 130 -14.40 -76.42 -3.14
CA PRO A 130 -14.20 -77.84 -2.91
C PRO A 130 -14.56 -78.64 -4.17
N GLU A 131 -13.65 -79.53 -4.59
CA GLU A 131 -13.87 -80.45 -5.70
C GLU A 131 -15.03 -81.39 -5.40
N THR A 132 -16.16 -81.18 -6.07
CA THR A 132 -17.25 -82.15 -6.06
C THR A 132 -16.84 -83.34 -6.93
N SER A 133 -16.72 -84.51 -6.29
CA SER A 133 -16.45 -85.80 -6.93
C SER A 133 -17.43 -86.06 -8.08
N ARG A 134 -16.88 -86.34 -9.26
CA ARG A 134 -17.66 -86.75 -10.44
C ARG A 134 -18.18 -88.18 -10.25
N PRO A 135 -19.49 -88.45 -10.30
CA PRO A 135 -19.97 -89.82 -10.39
C PRO A 135 -19.75 -90.41 -11.79
N SER A 136 -19.45 -91.71 -11.78
CA SER A 136 -19.11 -92.59 -12.89
C SER A 136 -20.04 -92.49 -14.09
N ARG A 137 -19.42 -92.44 -15.27
CA ARG A 137 -20.04 -92.40 -16.60
C ARG A 137 -20.69 -93.75 -16.92
N GLU A 138 -21.97 -93.93 -16.59
CA GLU A 138 -22.75 -95.03 -17.14
C GLU A 138 -23.03 -94.79 -18.63
N ARG A 139 -22.67 -95.81 -19.40
CA ARG A 139 -22.57 -95.85 -20.85
C ARG A 139 -23.97 -96.08 -21.43
N ARG A 140 -24.69 -95.01 -21.80
CA ARG A 140 -25.92 -95.13 -22.60
C ARG A 140 -25.60 -95.06 -24.09
N LEU A 141 -25.98 -96.13 -24.76
CA LEU A 141 -25.85 -96.38 -26.19
C LEU A 141 -26.50 -95.27 -27.02
N ILE A 142 -25.74 -94.76 -27.99
CA ILE A 142 -26.20 -93.85 -29.03
C ILE A 142 -27.04 -94.68 -30.00
N ARG A 143 -28.32 -94.34 -30.14
CA ARG A 143 -29.15 -94.74 -31.28
C ARG A 143 -29.25 -93.55 -32.20
N ASP A 144 -28.55 -93.64 -33.32
CA ASP A 144 -28.61 -92.70 -34.43
C ASP A 144 -30.05 -92.62 -34.95
N GLU A 145 -30.61 -91.41 -35.02
CA GLU A 145 -31.54 -91.08 -36.09
C GLU A 145 -31.20 -89.73 -36.70
N ARG A 146 -30.85 -89.81 -37.97
CA ARG A 146 -30.64 -88.70 -38.88
C ARG A 146 -32.01 -88.06 -39.13
N PHE A 147 -32.12 -86.75 -39.00
CA PHE A 147 -33.14 -86.03 -39.75
C PHE A 147 -32.58 -84.67 -40.22
N THR A 148 -32.40 -84.67 -41.54
CA THR A 148 -32.20 -83.63 -42.54
C THR A 148 -32.49 -82.17 -42.18
N GLU A 149 -31.51 -81.35 -42.58
CA GLU A 149 -31.63 -80.15 -43.42
C GLU A 149 -32.79 -79.18 -43.18
N SER A 150 -32.46 -77.92 -42.83
CA SER A 150 -32.83 -76.75 -43.64
C SER A 150 -32.25 -75.47 -43.03
N SER A 151 -31.30 -74.87 -43.73
CA SER A 151 -31.00 -73.42 -43.71
C SER A 151 -31.62 -72.85 -45.01
N PRO A 152 -31.89 -71.54 -45.21
CA PRO A 152 -31.30 -70.38 -44.54
C PRO A 152 -32.23 -69.12 -44.39
N SER A 153 -31.61 -67.99 -44.02
CA SER A 153 -31.84 -66.62 -44.52
C SER A 153 -32.73 -65.60 -43.76
N LYS A 154 -32.01 -64.55 -43.32
CA LYS A 154 -32.21 -63.09 -43.54
C LYS A 154 -33.53 -62.39 -43.15
N ALA A 155 -33.37 -61.38 -42.28
CA ALA A 155 -33.72 -59.94 -42.41
C ALA A 155 -33.67 -59.34 -40.98
N LEU A 156 -32.91 -58.32 -40.57
CA LEU A 156 -32.54 -57.00 -41.12
C LEU A 156 -33.76 -56.08 -41.31
N MET A 157 -33.98 -55.22 -40.30
CA MET A 157 -34.75 -53.95 -40.22
C MET A 157 -35.42 -53.89 -38.83
N ARG A 158 -35.56 -52.76 -38.12
CA ARG A 158 -35.09 -51.39 -38.23
C ARG A 158 -35.29 -50.76 -36.85
#